data_AF-A0A2V7RWQ4-F1
#
_entry.id   AF-A0A2V7RWQ4-F1
#
_cell.length_a   1.000
_cell.length_b   1.000
_cell.length_c   1.000
_cell.angle_alpha   90.00
_cell.angle_beta   90.00
_cell.angle_gamma   90.00
#
_symmetry.space_group_name_H-M   'P 1'
#
loop_
_entity.id
_entity.type
_entity.pdbx_description
1 polymer ?
#
loop_
_entity_poly.entity_id
_entity_poly.type
_entity_poly.pdbx_seq_one_letter_code
_entity_poly.pdbx_strand_id
1 'polypeptide(L)'
;MLIDVHNHFYPPEYLDALGDEDSVVRVTMDEAGNPCVHYPGDYNVAVRGHRDIAYRADVLVRDGVDTQVITLTTPGTHVEPPTRAVRLARLVNDAFAAIVRERGPRFAALATLPLCDPAASVTELRRAVEQLHFPGAMLFSNVNGVALADERFEPLYTEADRLGAVLHIHPTSPVGVEAMTDYWLMPLVGFLFDTTLAAAK
;
A
#
# COMPACT_ATOMS: atom_id res chain seq x y z
N MET A 1 16.58 -17.40 -9.53
CA MET A 1 15.33 -16.97 -8.88
C MET A 1 15.22 -15.46 -9.06
N LEU A 2 14.26 -15.00 -9.86
CA LEU A 2 13.94 -13.60 -10.09
C LEU A 2 12.79 -13.18 -9.15
N ILE A 3 13.05 -12.24 -8.24
CA ILE A 3 12.05 -11.71 -7.31
C ILE A 3 11.75 -10.26 -7.67
N ASP A 4 10.50 -9.96 -7.92
CA ASP A 4 10.00 -8.58 -8.03
C ASP A 4 9.49 -8.11 -6.67
N VAL A 5 10.13 -7.06 -6.13
CA VAL A 5 9.83 -6.50 -4.80
C VAL A 5 9.07 -5.16 -4.86
N HIS A 6 8.80 -4.63 -6.05
CA HIS A 6 8.09 -3.35 -6.21
C HIS A 6 7.01 -3.44 -7.26
N ASN A 7 5.81 -3.73 -6.78
CA ASN A 7 4.57 -3.76 -7.53
C ASN A 7 3.40 -3.52 -6.56
N HIS A 8 2.23 -3.21 -7.10
CA HIS A 8 1.06 -2.89 -6.29
C HIS A 8 -0.16 -3.68 -6.71
N PHE A 9 -0.91 -4.22 -5.76
CA PHE A 9 -2.16 -4.94 -5.99
C PHE A 9 -3.27 -4.32 -5.14
N TYR A 10 -4.42 -4.06 -5.75
CA TYR A 10 -5.65 -3.67 -5.05
C TYR A 10 -6.54 -4.91 -4.97
N PRO A 11 -6.73 -5.49 -3.76
CA PRO A 11 -7.76 -6.51 -3.58
C PRO A 11 -9.12 -5.98 -4.04
N PRO A 12 -9.91 -6.77 -4.80
CA PRO A 12 -11.26 -6.37 -5.19
C PRO A 12 -12.11 -5.90 -4.01
N GLU A 13 -11.98 -6.56 -2.86
CA GLU A 13 -12.70 -6.22 -1.62
C GLU A 13 -12.36 -4.82 -1.10
N TYR A 14 -11.11 -4.37 -1.29
CA TYR A 14 -10.70 -3.01 -0.94
C TYR A 14 -11.32 -2.00 -1.90
N LEU A 15 -11.30 -2.26 -3.21
CA LEU A 15 -11.92 -1.38 -4.21
C LEU A 15 -13.43 -1.26 -4.01
N ASP A 16 -14.11 -2.38 -3.71
CA ASP A 16 -15.53 -2.41 -3.39
C ASP A 16 -15.82 -1.60 -2.12
N ALA A 17 -14.98 -1.75 -1.09
CA ALA A 17 -15.13 -0.97 0.14
C ALA A 17 -14.94 0.53 -0.09
N LEU A 18 -14.07 0.97 -1.00
CA LEU A 18 -13.92 2.39 -1.36
C LEU A 18 -15.13 2.95 -2.11
N GLY A 19 -15.97 2.11 -2.71
CA GLY A 19 -17.21 2.53 -3.40
C GLY A 19 -18.37 2.87 -2.45
N ASP A 20 -18.20 2.63 -1.15
CA ASP A 20 -19.15 2.95 -0.08
C ASP A 20 -19.23 4.47 0.16
N GLU A 21 -20.43 5.01 0.42
CA GLU A 21 -20.67 6.46 0.60
C GLU A 21 -19.89 7.05 1.78
N ASP A 22 -19.50 6.21 2.74
CA ASP A 22 -18.71 6.58 3.91
C ASP A 22 -17.21 6.73 3.63
N SER A 23 -16.72 6.39 2.43
CA SER A 23 -15.30 6.57 2.08
C SER A 23 -14.99 8.02 1.75
N VAL A 24 -13.86 8.53 2.27
CA VAL A 24 -13.34 9.84 1.84
C VAL A 24 -12.64 9.78 0.47
N VAL A 25 -12.38 8.57 -0.03
CA VAL A 25 -11.70 8.35 -1.30
C VAL A 25 -12.71 8.40 -2.43
N ARG A 26 -12.49 9.30 -3.38
CA ARG A 26 -13.29 9.34 -4.61
C ARG A 26 -12.82 8.26 -5.57
N VAL A 27 -13.75 7.41 -6.00
CA VAL A 27 -13.54 6.43 -7.08
C VAL A 27 -14.40 6.81 -8.29
N THR A 28 -13.81 6.76 -9.48
CA THR A 28 -14.51 6.95 -10.76
C THR A 28 -14.17 5.78 -11.69
N MET A 29 -14.79 5.70 -12.87
CA MET A 29 -14.47 4.70 -13.89
C MET A 29 -13.93 5.37 -15.15
N ASP A 30 -12.88 4.82 -15.75
CA ASP A 30 -12.43 5.22 -17.08
C ASP A 30 -13.34 4.65 -18.19
N GLU A 31 -13.06 5.01 -19.46
CA GLU A 31 -13.82 4.54 -20.63
C GLU A 31 -13.75 3.01 -20.82
N ALA A 32 -12.72 2.36 -20.28
CA ALA A 32 -12.53 0.91 -20.32
C ALA A 32 -13.11 0.18 -19.09
N GLY A 33 -13.80 0.90 -18.20
CA GLY A 33 -14.41 0.36 -16.98
C GLY A 33 -13.40 0.00 -15.89
N ASN A 34 -12.20 0.60 -15.89
CA ASN A 34 -11.25 0.47 -14.79
C ASN A 34 -11.55 1.49 -13.69
N PRO A 35 -11.47 1.09 -12.41
CA PRO A 35 -11.53 2.03 -11.30
C PRO A 35 -10.35 3.01 -11.35
N CYS A 36 -10.66 4.31 -11.32
CA CYS A 36 -9.73 5.39 -11.09
C CYS A 36 -9.85 5.84 -9.64
N VAL A 37 -8.84 5.53 -8.82
CA VAL A 37 -8.81 5.79 -7.38
C VAL A 37 -8.06 7.09 -7.13
N HIS A 38 -8.78 8.14 -6.69
CA HIS A 38 -8.25 9.50 -6.57
C HIS A 38 -7.56 9.73 -5.23
N TYR A 39 -6.50 10.54 -5.24
CA TYR A 39 -5.79 11.02 -4.06
C TYR A 39 -5.24 12.44 -4.32
N PRO A 40 -4.71 13.16 -3.31
CA PRO A 40 -4.25 14.52 -3.54
C PRO A 40 -3.19 14.59 -4.66
N GLY A 41 -3.51 15.34 -5.71
CA GLY A 41 -2.62 15.61 -6.84
C GLY A 41 -2.65 14.62 -8.00
N ASP A 42 -3.26 13.44 -7.86
CA ASP A 42 -3.26 12.42 -8.92
C ASP A 42 -4.35 11.34 -8.69
N TYR A 43 -4.38 10.31 -9.53
CA TYR A 43 -5.20 9.12 -9.35
C TYR A 43 -4.51 7.89 -9.94
N ASN A 44 -4.79 6.71 -9.39
CA ASN A 44 -4.31 5.46 -9.95
C ASN A 44 -5.42 4.80 -10.77
N VAL A 45 -5.11 4.41 -12.01
CA VAL A 45 -5.98 3.57 -12.83
C VAL A 45 -5.71 2.11 -12.48
N ALA A 46 -6.60 1.50 -11.71
CA ALA A 46 -6.49 0.11 -11.28
C ALA A 46 -6.84 -0.84 -12.42
N VAL A 47 -6.03 -0.90 -13.49
CA VAL A 47 -6.21 -1.81 -14.65
C VAL A 47 -6.20 -3.29 -14.24
N ARG A 48 -6.57 -4.22 -15.14
CA ARG A 48 -6.75 -5.65 -14.81
C ARG A 48 -5.60 -6.25 -14.00
N GLY A 49 -4.36 -5.95 -14.39
CA GLY A 49 -3.16 -6.41 -13.69
C GLY A 49 -3.12 -6.03 -12.21
N HIS A 50 -3.77 -4.93 -11.80
CA HIS A 50 -3.82 -4.45 -10.42
C HIS A 50 -4.87 -5.14 -9.55
N ARG A 51 -5.85 -5.85 -10.13
CA ARG A 51 -7.03 -6.34 -9.39
C ARG A 51 -7.41 -7.80 -9.68
N ASP A 52 -6.82 -8.41 -10.70
CA ASP A 52 -7.01 -9.82 -11.06
C ASP A 52 -5.71 -10.59 -10.81
N ILE A 53 -5.65 -11.29 -9.66
CA ILE A 53 -4.46 -12.04 -9.23
C ILE A 53 -4.19 -13.26 -10.13
N ALA A 54 -5.22 -13.83 -10.77
CA ALA A 54 -5.04 -14.96 -11.69
C ALA A 54 -4.35 -14.48 -12.97
N TYR A 55 -4.86 -13.39 -13.56
CA TYR A 55 -4.21 -12.75 -14.70
C TYR A 55 -2.77 -12.33 -14.37
N ARG A 56 -2.54 -11.78 -13.17
CA ARG A 56 -1.18 -11.42 -12.72
C ARG A 56 -0.26 -12.64 -12.64
N ALA A 57 -0.75 -13.78 -12.16
CA ALA A 57 0.05 -15.01 -12.12
C ALA A 57 0.50 -15.45 -13.52
N ASP A 58 -0.37 -15.36 -14.52
CA ASP A 58 -0.04 -15.68 -15.92
C ASP A 58 1.02 -14.72 -16.49
N VAL A 59 0.92 -13.43 -16.16
CA VAL A 59 1.92 -12.41 -16.53
C VAL A 59 3.30 -12.76 -15.96
N LEU A 60 3.39 -13.13 -14.68
CA LEU A 60 4.67 -13.51 -14.05
C LEU A 60 5.29 -14.74 -14.72
N VAL A 61 4.49 -15.74 -15.08
CA VAL A 61 4.97 -16.93 -15.80
C VAL A 61 5.52 -16.55 -17.18
N ARG A 62 4.76 -15.74 -17.94
CA ARG A 62 5.17 -15.29 -19.27
C ARG A 62 6.47 -14.48 -19.24
N ASP A 63 6.62 -13.62 -18.24
CA ASP A 63 7.74 -12.67 -18.14
C ASP A 63 8.93 -13.26 -17.36
N GLY A 64 8.82 -14.49 -16.86
CA GLY A 64 9.91 -15.22 -16.19
C GLY A 64 10.20 -14.75 -14.76
N VAL A 65 9.21 -14.19 -14.06
CA VAL A 65 9.31 -13.76 -12.66
C VAL A 65 8.91 -14.90 -11.72
N ASP A 66 9.83 -15.32 -10.85
CA ASP A 66 9.64 -16.48 -9.96
C ASP A 66 8.72 -16.15 -8.78
N THR A 67 8.94 -14.99 -8.15
CA THR A 67 8.15 -14.52 -7.00
C THR A 67 7.90 -13.03 -7.12
N GLN A 68 6.69 -12.60 -6.79
CA GLN A 68 6.35 -11.18 -6.68
C GLN A 68 5.86 -10.85 -5.26
N VAL A 69 6.43 -9.81 -4.64
CA VAL A 69 6.02 -9.32 -3.31
C VAL A 69 4.94 -8.26 -3.48
N ILE A 70 3.67 -8.60 -3.26
CA ILE A 70 2.55 -7.68 -3.46
C ILE A 70 2.42 -6.70 -2.29
N THR A 71 2.07 -5.46 -2.62
CA THR A 71 1.83 -4.38 -1.65
C THR A 71 0.57 -3.61 -2.04
N LEU A 72 -0.12 -3.00 -1.07
CA LEU A 72 -1.17 -2.02 -1.35
C LEU A 72 -0.52 -0.64 -1.51
N THR A 73 -0.93 0.13 -2.51
CA THR A 73 -0.40 1.48 -2.75
C THR A 73 -1.42 2.58 -2.50
N THR A 74 -1.07 3.82 -2.87
CA THR A 74 -1.90 5.02 -2.70
C THR A 74 -3.34 4.77 -3.17
N PRO A 75 -4.34 5.28 -2.43
CA PRO A 75 -4.23 6.15 -1.27
C PRO A 75 -3.88 5.43 0.06
N GLY A 76 -3.81 4.09 0.06
CA GLY A 76 -3.66 3.32 1.28
C GLY A 76 -4.90 3.40 2.19
N THR A 77 -4.75 3.03 3.45
CA THR A 77 -5.87 3.02 4.41
C THR A 77 -5.86 4.22 5.34
N HIS A 78 -4.70 4.86 5.53
CA HIS A 78 -4.48 5.96 6.47
C HIS A 78 -5.20 7.27 6.12
N VAL A 79 -5.72 7.40 4.90
CA VAL A 79 -6.54 8.55 4.50
C VAL A 79 -7.95 8.50 5.11
N GLU A 80 -8.40 7.31 5.51
CA GLU A 80 -9.72 7.10 6.10
C GLU A 80 -9.71 7.36 7.62
N PRO A 81 -10.89 7.59 8.23
CA PRO A 81 -10.99 7.69 9.69
C PRO A 81 -10.42 6.45 10.39
N PRO A 82 -9.78 6.58 11.58
CA PRO A 82 -9.03 5.48 12.22
C PRO A 82 -9.75 4.13 12.28
N THR A 83 -11.01 4.11 12.71
CA THR A 83 -11.80 2.86 12.79
C THR A 83 -11.97 2.18 11.43
N ARG A 84 -12.19 2.98 10.37
CA ARG A 84 -12.32 2.48 9.00
C ARG A 84 -10.96 2.07 8.42
N ALA A 85 -9.91 2.85 8.67
CA ALA A 85 -8.54 2.51 8.28
C ALA A 85 -8.11 1.14 8.83
N VAL A 86 -8.38 0.86 10.12
CA VAL A 86 -8.11 -0.45 10.74
C VAL A 86 -8.88 -1.57 10.05
N ARG A 87 -10.18 -1.36 9.77
CA ARG A 87 -11.01 -2.35 9.07
C ARG A 87 -10.47 -2.65 7.67
N LEU A 88 -10.11 -1.62 6.92
CA LEU A 88 -9.58 -1.74 5.56
C LEU A 88 -8.20 -2.41 5.56
N ALA A 89 -7.33 -2.08 6.52
CA ALA A 89 -6.01 -2.70 6.62
C ALA A 89 -6.11 -4.20 6.84
N ARG A 90 -6.99 -4.62 7.77
CA ARG A 90 -7.28 -6.03 8.01
C ARG A 90 -7.85 -6.72 6.77
N LEU A 91 -8.83 -6.09 6.10
CA LEU A 91 -9.44 -6.61 4.88
C LEU A 91 -8.39 -6.88 3.80
N VAL A 92 -7.50 -5.92 3.56
CA VAL A 92 -6.41 -6.04 2.57
C VAL A 92 -5.42 -7.13 2.96
N ASN A 93 -4.96 -7.13 4.20
CA ASN A 93 -3.97 -8.10 4.67
C ASN A 93 -4.53 -9.53 4.66
N ASP A 94 -5.81 -9.72 4.97
CA ASP A 94 -6.48 -11.02 4.91
C ASP A 94 -6.61 -11.51 3.45
N ALA A 95 -6.93 -10.60 2.51
CA ALA A 95 -6.95 -10.91 1.08
C ALA A 95 -5.55 -11.28 0.54
N PHE A 96 -4.50 -10.54 0.93
CA PHE A 96 -3.12 -10.88 0.61
C PHE A 96 -2.72 -12.24 1.18
N ALA A 97 -3.10 -12.54 2.42
CA ALA A 97 -2.80 -13.82 3.05
C ALA A 97 -3.50 -14.99 2.34
N ALA A 98 -4.73 -14.78 1.85
CA ALA A 98 -5.42 -15.74 1.01
C ALA A 98 -4.67 -16.00 -0.31
N ILE A 99 -4.23 -14.94 -0.98
CA ILE A 99 -3.44 -15.02 -2.22
C ILE A 99 -2.15 -15.83 -2.00
N VAL A 100 -1.37 -15.49 -0.97
CA VAL A 100 -0.11 -16.17 -0.64
C VAL A 100 -0.36 -17.64 -0.34
N ARG A 101 -1.40 -17.97 0.43
CA ARG A 101 -1.77 -19.35 0.77
C ARG A 101 -2.18 -20.16 -0.46
N GLU A 102 -2.99 -19.58 -1.34
CA GLU A 102 -3.58 -20.28 -2.50
C GLU A 102 -2.59 -20.44 -3.66
N ARG A 103 -1.65 -19.50 -3.81
CA ARG A 103 -0.74 -19.45 -4.97
C ARG A 103 0.71 -19.79 -4.63
N GLY A 104 0.97 -20.10 -3.36
CA GLY A 104 2.24 -20.62 -2.87
C GLY A 104 3.42 -19.67 -3.16
N PRO A 105 4.60 -20.19 -3.55
CA PRO A 105 5.84 -19.40 -3.63
C PRO A 105 5.83 -18.32 -4.73
N ARG A 106 4.78 -18.26 -5.57
CA ARG A 106 4.65 -17.24 -6.62
C ARG A 106 4.42 -15.86 -6.03
N PHE A 107 3.78 -15.77 -4.86
CA PHE A 107 3.49 -14.50 -4.21
C PHE A 107 3.95 -14.50 -2.76
N ALA A 108 4.56 -13.39 -2.36
CA ALA A 108 4.68 -12.96 -0.97
C ALA A 108 3.95 -11.62 -0.82
N ALA A 109 3.76 -11.13 0.40
CA ALA A 109 3.08 -9.86 0.62
C ALA A 109 3.75 -9.05 1.74
N LEU A 110 3.74 -7.72 1.62
CA LEU A 110 3.97 -6.83 2.75
C LEU A 110 2.64 -6.27 3.21
N ALA A 111 2.43 -6.23 4.52
CA ALA A 111 1.22 -5.69 5.11
C ALA A 111 1.04 -4.20 4.76
N THR A 112 -0.22 -3.79 4.63
CA THR A 112 -0.61 -2.39 4.80
C THR A 112 -1.00 -2.14 6.26
N LEU A 113 -0.71 -0.94 6.77
CA LEU A 113 -0.98 -0.55 8.15
C LEU A 113 -1.90 0.68 8.20
N PRO A 114 -2.80 0.78 9.20
CA PRO A 114 -3.65 1.94 9.41
C PRO A 114 -2.86 3.09 10.07
N LEU A 115 -1.89 3.67 9.33
CA LEU A 115 -0.87 4.57 9.89
C LEU A 115 -1.40 5.85 10.55
N CYS A 116 -2.66 6.23 10.29
CA CYS A 116 -3.34 7.30 11.03
C CYS A 116 -3.56 6.97 12.51
N ASP A 117 -3.43 5.70 12.91
CA ASP A 117 -3.45 5.18 14.28
C ASP A 117 -2.19 4.33 14.54
N PRO A 118 -1.13 4.90 15.14
CA PRO A 118 0.12 4.18 15.40
C PRO A 118 -0.04 2.95 16.29
N ALA A 119 -0.91 3.00 17.31
CA ALA A 119 -1.12 1.87 18.22
C ALA A 119 -1.82 0.70 17.51
N ALA A 120 -2.80 1.00 16.65
CA ALA A 120 -3.42 -0.01 15.81
C ALA A 120 -2.44 -0.55 14.75
N SER A 121 -1.53 0.30 14.24
CA SER A 121 -0.49 -0.11 13.29
C SER A 121 0.51 -1.11 13.89
N VAL A 122 0.94 -0.89 15.13
CA VAL A 122 1.77 -1.86 15.89
C VAL A 122 1.04 -3.20 16.03
N THR A 123 -0.25 -3.16 16.37
CA THR A 123 -1.08 -4.36 16.56
C THR A 123 -1.23 -5.14 15.25
N GLU A 124 -1.47 -4.44 14.14
CA GLU A 124 -1.65 -5.06 12.84
C GLU A 124 -0.33 -5.57 12.24
N LEU A 125 0.80 -4.88 12.47
CA LEU A 125 2.12 -5.38 12.09
C LEU A 125 2.43 -6.70 12.79
N ARG A 126 2.22 -6.78 14.11
CA ARG A 126 2.39 -8.02 14.88
C ARG A 126 1.55 -9.15 14.31
N ARG A 127 0.27 -8.89 14.02
CA ARG A 127 -0.62 -9.88 13.41
C ARG A 127 -0.11 -10.34 12.05
N ALA A 128 0.29 -9.40 11.19
CA ALA A 128 0.77 -9.71 9.85
C ALA A 128 2.02 -10.61 9.87
N VAL A 129 2.97 -10.34 10.77
CA VAL A 129 4.21 -11.12 10.85
C VAL A 129 3.97 -12.46 11.56
N GLU A 130 3.36 -12.44 12.75
CA GLU A 130 3.26 -13.65 13.58
C GLU A 130 2.17 -14.62 13.11
N GLN A 131 1.07 -14.12 12.54
CA GLN A 131 -0.09 -14.94 12.16
C GLN A 131 -0.25 -15.11 10.65
N LEU A 132 0.05 -14.08 9.86
CA LEU A 132 -0.06 -14.14 8.38
C LEU A 132 1.28 -14.49 7.70
N HIS A 133 2.37 -14.52 8.47
CA HIS A 133 3.72 -14.85 8.01
C HIS A 133 4.25 -13.90 6.93
N PHE A 134 3.80 -12.64 6.93
CA PHE A 134 4.38 -11.62 6.09
C PHE A 134 5.76 -11.22 6.63
N PRO A 135 6.77 -10.96 5.77
CA PRO A 135 8.09 -10.54 6.20
C PRO A 135 8.13 -9.09 6.73
N GLY A 136 7.02 -8.35 6.67
CA GLY A 136 6.93 -6.98 7.17
C GLY A 136 5.79 -6.20 6.55
N ALA A 137 5.98 -4.89 6.42
CA ALA A 137 4.96 -3.94 5.94
C ALA A 137 5.51 -2.93 4.93
N MET A 138 4.62 -2.39 4.11
CA MET A 138 4.89 -1.22 3.29
C MET A 138 4.30 0.02 3.97
N LEU A 139 5.13 1.05 4.10
CA LEU A 139 4.78 2.35 4.67
C LEU A 139 4.76 3.39 3.56
N PHE A 140 3.99 4.45 3.76
CA PHE A 140 4.14 5.66 2.97
C PHE A 140 5.20 6.57 3.60
N SER A 141 5.95 7.29 2.76
CA SER A 141 6.94 8.32 3.11
C SER A 141 6.44 9.38 4.11
N ASN A 142 5.14 9.65 4.12
CA ASN A 142 4.46 10.45 5.13
C ASN A 142 3.04 9.93 5.37
N VAL A 143 2.42 10.34 6.47
CA VAL A 143 1.05 9.96 6.85
C VAL A 143 0.22 11.23 6.97
N ASN A 144 -0.56 11.55 5.92
CA ASN A 144 -1.34 12.80 5.85
C ASN A 144 -0.50 14.06 6.17
N GLY A 145 0.73 14.12 5.65
CA GLY A 145 1.68 15.21 5.89
C GLY A 145 2.53 15.08 7.16
N VAL A 146 2.23 14.11 8.04
CA VAL A 146 3.07 13.80 9.21
C VAL A 146 4.26 12.96 8.77
N ALA A 147 5.47 13.40 9.08
CA ALA A 147 6.69 12.68 8.71
C ALA A 147 6.82 11.35 9.46
N LEU A 148 7.41 10.35 8.80
CA LEU A 148 7.72 9.06 9.42
C LEU A 148 8.67 9.15 10.63
N ALA A 149 9.47 10.22 10.72
CA ALA A 149 10.36 10.50 11.86
C ALA A 149 9.65 11.08 13.09
N ASP A 150 8.34 11.36 13.03
CA ASP A 150 7.57 11.81 14.19
C ASP A 150 7.58 10.71 15.28
N GLU A 151 7.83 11.11 16.53
CA GLU A 151 7.97 10.20 17.68
C GLU A 151 6.76 9.27 17.87
N ARG A 152 5.58 9.64 17.35
CA ARG A 152 4.39 8.77 17.39
C ARG A 152 4.60 7.43 16.69
N PHE A 153 5.55 7.32 15.77
CA PHE A 153 5.87 6.10 15.04
C PHE A 153 7.01 5.29 15.68
N GLU A 154 7.67 5.80 16.73
CA GLU A 154 8.70 5.05 17.46
C GLU A 154 8.21 3.66 17.91
N PRO A 155 6.99 3.50 18.48
CA PRO A 155 6.52 2.17 18.88
C PRO A 155 6.38 1.19 17.71
N LEU A 156 6.09 1.70 16.50
CA LEU A 156 6.02 0.88 15.29
C LEU A 156 7.41 0.38 14.88
N TYR A 157 8.43 1.23 14.93
CA TYR A 157 9.81 0.82 14.63
C TYR A 157 10.36 -0.15 15.67
N THR A 158 10.09 0.09 16.95
CA THR A 158 10.50 -0.81 18.04
C THR A 158 9.84 -2.18 17.90
N GLU A 159 8.56 -2.25 17.52
CA GLU A 159 7.90 -3.53 17.26
C GLU A 159 8.43 -4.20 15.97
N ALA A 160 8.70 -3.43 14.91
CA ALA A 160 9.29 -3.96 13.68
C ALA A 160 10.67 -4.59 13.93
N ASP A 161 11.53 -3.92 14.71
CA ASP A 161 12.84 -4.44 15.12
C ASP A 161 12.70 -5.74 15.93
N ARG A 162 11.81 -5.75 16.93
CA ARG A 162 11.52 -6.95 17.74
C ARG A 162 11.08 -8.15 16.88
N LEU A 163 10.29 -7.89 15.84
CA LEU A 163 9.77 -8.90 14.92
C LEU A 163 10.77 -9.29 13.82
N GLY A 164 11.86 -8.54 13.63
CA GLY A 164 12.72 -8.67 12.45
C GLY A 164 12.00 -8.31 11.15
N ALA A 165 11.00 -7.42 11.22
CA ALA A 165 10.12 -7.07 10.12
C ALA A 165 10.76 -6.03 9.19
N VAL A 166 10.63 -6.23 7.88
CA VAL A 166 11.05 -5.27 6.86
C VAL A 166 10.02 -4.15 6.73
N LEU A 167 10.48 -2.89 6.74
CA LEU A 167 9.66 -1.73 6.41
C LEU A 167 10.07 -1.18 5.04
N HIS A 168 9.23 -1.40 4.03
CA HIS A 168 9.43 -0.86 2.68
C HIS A 168 8.76 0.52 2.60
N ILE A 169 9.52 1.59 2.33
CA ILE A 169 8.98 2.95 2.24
C ILE A 169 8.65 3.27 0.78
N HIS A 170 7.38 3.58 0.51
CA HIS A 170 6.88 4.00 -0.79
C HIS A 170 6.50 5.48 -0.75
N PRO A 171 6.76 6.29 -1.80
CA PRO A 171 6.31 7.67 -1.82
C PRO A 171 4.77 7.79 -1.81
N THR A 172 4.27 8.93 -1.37
CA THR A 172 2.85 9.31 -1.47
C THR A 172 2.75 10.75 -1.94
N SER A 173 1.58 11.39 -1.81
CA SER A 173 1.44 12.82 -2.06
C SER A 173 2.42 13.62 -1.17
N PRO A 174 3.37 14.37 -1.76
CA PRO A 174 4.32 15.17 -1.00
C PRO A 174 3.69 16.42 -0.39
N VAL A 175 4.40 17.07 0.53
CA VAL A 175 4.09 18.47 0.90
C VAL A 175 4.24 19.37 -0.33
N GLY A 176 3.26 20.24 -0.59
CA GLY A 176 3.27 21.13 -1.75
C GLY A 176 2.75 20.47 -3.04
N VAL A 177 2.00 19.36 -2.93
CA VAL A 177 1.44 18.61 -4.06
C VAL A 177 0.62 19.47 -5.02
N GLU A 178 0.01 20.57 -4.56
CA GLU A 178 -0.73 21.52 -5.39
C GLU A 178 0.12 22.12 -6.52
N ALA A 179 1.44 22.25 -6.31
CA ALA A 179 2.38 22.75 -7.32
C ALA A 179 2.80 21.70 -8.36
N MET A 180 2.32 20.46 -8.21
CA MET A 180 2.75 19.30 -9.02
C MET A 180 1.59 18.64 -9.78
N THR A 181 0.45 19.33 -9.90
CA THR A 181 -0.78 18.81 -10.51
C THR A 181 -0.76 18.79 -12.04
N ASP A 182 0.15 19.55 -12.67
CA ASP A 182 0.33 19.60 -14.11
C ASP A 182 1.56 18.79 -14.58
N TYR A 183 1.61 18.48 -15.88
CA TYR A 183 2.76 17.85 -16.56
C TYR A 183 3.27 16.54 -15.94
N TRP A 184 2.41 15.84 -15.18
CA TRP A 184 2.77 14.60 -14.49
C TRP A 184 3.96 14.77 -13.53
N LEU A 185 4.08 15.96 -12.93
CA LEU A 185 5.20 16.29 -12.03
C LEU A 185 5.15 15.50 -10.72
N MET A 186 3.98 15.06 -10.28
CA MET A 186 3.81 14.30 -9.04
C MET A 186 4.69 13.02 -9.01
N PRO A 187 4.62 12.09 -9.98
CA PRO A 187 5.52 10.94 -9.99
C PRO A 187 6.93 11.26 -10.51
N LEU A 188 7.08 12.23 -11.41
CA LEU A 188 8.39 12.54 -12.02
C LEU A 188 9.34 13.30 -11.08
N VAL A 189 8.80 14.10 -10.17
CA VAL A 189 9.54 14.99 -9.27
C VAL A 189 9.11 14.74 -7.84
N GLY A 190 7.80 14.84 -7.56
CA GLY A 190 7.25 14.76 -6.21
C GLY A 190 7.68 13.51 -5.45
N PHE A 191 7.48 12.33 -6.04
CA PHE A 191 7.85 11.05 -5.41
C PHE A 191 9.34 10.95 -5.04
N LEU A 192 10.24 11.43 -5.91
CA LEU A 192 11.67 11.42 -5.64
C LEU A 192 12.02 12.30 -4.42
N PHE A 193 11.46 13.52 -4.37
CA PHE A 193 11.66 14.43 -3.25
C PHE A 193 11.03 13.89 -1.96
N ASP A 194 9.84 13.32 -2.04
CA ASP A 194 9.11 12.80 -0.88
C ASP A 194 9.85 11.65 -0.20
N THR A 195 10.30 10.66 -0.99
CA THR A 195 11.14 9.57 -0.48
C THR A 195 12.47 10.10 0.07
N THR A 196 13.10 11.07 -0.62
CA THR A 196 14.36 11.67 -0.14
C THR A 196 14.17 12.37 1.20
N LEU A 197 13.07 13.12 1.37
CA LEU A 197 12.74 13.81 2.60
C LEU A 197 12.45 12.84 3.75
N ALA A 198 11.72 11.77 3.48
CA ALA A 198 11.42 10.74 4.46
C ALA A 198 12.68 10.02 4.96
N ALA A 199 13.65 9.78 4.08
CA ALA A 199 14.91 9.11 4.43
C ALA A 199 15.94 10.03 5.13
N ALA A 200 15.84 11.35 4.94
CA ALA A 200 16.83 12.31 5.44
C ALA A 200 16.51 12.90 6.83
N LYS A 201 15.28 12.71 7.32
CA LYS A 201 14.82 13.19 8.63
C LYS A 201 14.99 12.11 9.70
#